data_AF-A0A2K4WBP5-F1
#
_entry.id   AF-A0A2K4WBP5-F1
#
_cell.length_a   1.000
_cell.length_b   1.000
_cell.length_c   1.000
_cell.angle_alpha   90.00
_cell.angle_beta   90.00
_cell.angle_gamma   90.00
#
_symmetry.space_group_name_H-M   'P 1'
#
loop_
_entity.id
_entity.type
_entity.pdbx_description
1 polymer ?
#
loop_
_entity_poly.entity_id
_entity_poly.type
_entity_poly.pdbx_seq_one_letter_code
_entity_poly.pdbx_strand_id
1 'polypeptide(L)'
;MPAGGGSAVEWSQIFPDKDFFMRFDWWTDKGFQRCFYVTPKWGRMIDIYLDDKGRIDTAVTDHDVIARLKQCAGEPDPFRS
;
A
#
# COMPACT_ATOMS: atom_id res chain seq x y z
N MET A 1 -1.83 6.63 -18.86
CA MET A 1 -2.60 6.10 -17.73
C MET A 1 -4.07 6.10 -18.12
N PRO A 2 -4.86 5.06 -17.77
CA PRO A 2 -6.29 5.03 -18.07
C PRO A 2 -7.03 6.22 -17.44
N ALA A 3 -8.16 6.61 -18.02
CA ALA A 3 -9.02 7.64 -17.45
C ALA A 3 -9.49 7.24 -16.04
N GLY A 4 -9.13 8.03 -15.03
CA GLY A 4 -9.51 7.81 -13.62
C GLY A 4 -8.37 7.54 -12.65
N GLY A 5 -7.15 7.26 -13.12
CA GLY A 5 -5.97 7.13 -12.25
C GLY A 5 -5.29 8.48 -12.00
N GLY A 6 -5.54 9.09 -10.84
CA GLY A 6 -4.79 10.25 -10.38
C GLY A 6 -3.39 9.87 -9.88
N SER A 7 -2.46 10.82 -9.86
CA SER A 7 -1.15 10.65 -9.23
C SER A 7 -0.94 11.78 -8.23
N ALA A 8 -0.54 11.44 -7.01
CA ALA A 8 -0.06 12.38 -6.01
C ALA A 8 1.38 12.00 -5.67
N VAL A 9 2.27 12.99 -5.58
CA VAL A 9 3.67 12.80 -5.21
C VAL A 9 3.97 13.73 -4.04
N GLU A 10 4.34 13.15 -2.91
CA GLU A 10 4.76 13.87 -1.71
C GLU A 10 6.28 13.80 -1.61
N TRP A 11 6.95 14.95 -1.43
CA TRP A 11 8.37 14.99 -1.13
C TRP A 11 8.55 15.32 0.35
N SER A 12 9.20 14.43 1.10
CA SER A 12 9.41 14.59 2.53
C SER A 12 10.76 14.02 2.95
N GLN A 13 11.34 14.56 4.02
CA GLN A 13 12.51 13.96 4.66
C GLN A 13 12.06 12.80 5.53
N ILE A 14 12.46 11.59 5.15
CA ILE A 14 12.22 10.37 5.91
C ILE A 14 13.55 9.99 6.57
N PHE A 15 13.55 9.88 7.90
CA PHE A 15 14.71 9.46 8.69
C PHE A 15 14.45 8.04 9.22
N PRO A 16 14.71 6.99 8.41
CA PRO A 16 14.42 5.63 8.83
C PRO A 16 15.41 5.16 9.89
N ASP A 17 14.89 4.56 10.95
CA ASP A 17 15.64 3.73 11.89
C ASP A 17 15.17 2.28 11.82
N LYS A 18 15.63 1.44 12.76
CA LYS A 18 15.28 0.00 12.79
C LYS A 18 13.79 -0.28 13.00
N ASP A 19 13.05 0.67 13.55
CA ASP A 19 11.62 0.54 13.86
C ASP A 19 10.76 1.33 12.86
N PHE A 20 11.37 1.92 11.82
CA PHE A 20 10.67 2.70 10.81
C PHE A 20 9.72 1.86 9.95
N PHE A 21 8.51 2.39 9.77
CA PHE A 21 7.51 1.88 8.84
C PHE A 21 6.69 3.03 8.26
N MET A 22 6.09 2.79 7.10
CA MET A 22 5.09 3.66 6.51
C MET A 22 3.73 3.01 6.62
N ARG A 23 2.72 3.83 6.93
CA ARG A 23 1.31 3.46 6.86
C ARG A 23 0.72 4.09 5.61
N PHE A 24 0.00 3.29 4.83
CA PHE A 24 -0.77 3.78 3.69
C PHE A 24 -2.23 3.50 3.96
N ASP A 25 -3.06 4.53 3.88
CA ASP A 25 -4.51 4.47 3.99
C ASP A 25 -5.14 4.89 2.67
N TRP A 26 -6.15 4.16 2.23
CA TRP A 26 -6.94 4.55 1.06
C TRP A 26 -8.41 4.18 1.23
N TRP A 27 -9.25 4.88 0.47
CA TRP A 27 -10.68 4.67 0.41
C TRP A 27 -11.11 4.30 -0.99
N THR A 28 -12.07 3.38 -1.08
CA THR A 28 -12.78 3.10 -2.33
C THR A 28 -14.00 4.00 -2.45
N ASP A 29 -14.51 4.16 -3.67
CA ASP A 29 -15.83 4.76 -3.97
C ASP A 29 -16.97 4.19 -3.11
N LYS A 30 -16.89 2.89 -2.77
CA LYS A 30 -17.84 2.18 -1.90
C LYS A 30 -17.64 2.42 -0.39
N GLY A 31 -16.74 3.32 0.00
CA GLY A 31 -16.46 3.65 1.39
C GLY A 31 -15.62 2.62 2.15
N PHE A 32 -15.02 1.63 1.47
CA PHE A 32 -14.09 0.72 2.13
C PHE A 32 -12.79 1.45 2.46
N GLN A 33 -12.50 1.58 3.74
CA GLN A 33 -11.20 2.01 4.23
C GLN A 33 -10.28 0.80 4.30
N ARG A 34 -9.08 0.93 3.72
CA ARG A 34 -8.05 -0.09 3.73
C ARG A 34 -6.73 0.52 4.17
N CYS A 35 -5.90 -0.32 4.77
CA CYS A 35 -4.63 0.11 5.31
C CYS A 35 -3.59 -1.02 5.28
N PHE A 36 -2.34 -0.66 5.00
CA PHE A 36 -1.19 -1.52 5.27
C PHE A 36 -0.01 -0.75 5.86
N TYR A 37 0.82 -1.46 6.62
CA TYR A 37 2.17 -1.05 6.97
C TYR A 37 3.18 -1.64 6.00
N VAL A 38 4.23 -0.88 5.67
CA VAL A 38 5.38 -1.38 4.91
C VAL A 38 6.66 -0.78 5.48
N THR A 39 7.70 -1.60 5.63
CA THR A 39 9.05 -1.11 5.91
C THR A 39 9.79 -0.99 4.58
N PRO A 40 10.03 0.23 4.04
CA PRO A 40 10.70 0.40 2.77
C PRO A 40 12.17 -0.04 2.82
N LYS A 41 12.68 -0.52 1.69
CA LYS A 41 14.11 -0.81 1.50
C LYS A 41 14.70 0.40 0.79
N TRP A 42 15.82 0.90 1.29
CA TRP A 42 16.49 2.06 0.70
C TRP A 42 16.81 1.83 -0.78
N GLY A 43 16.51 2.84 -1.61
CA GLY A 43 16.80 2.81 -3.05
C GLY A 43 15.94 1.85 -3.88
N ARG A 44 14.87 1.26 -3.33
CA ARG A 44 13.92 0.43 -4.10
C ARG A 44 12.54 1.07 -4.17
N MET A 45 12.01 1.17 -5.38
CA MET A 45 10.60 1.49 -5.61
C MET A 45 9.72 0.35 -5.09
N ILE A 46 8.51 0.69 -4.62
CA ILE A 46 7.51 -0.27 -4.15
C ILE A 46 6.25 0.02 -4.95
N ASP A 47 5.95 -0.86 -5.91
CA ASP A 47 4.73 -0.80 -6.69
C ASP A 47 3.67 -1.69 -6.03
N ILE A 48 2.50 -1.12 -5.75
CA ILE A 48 1.37 -1.82 -5.16
C ILE A 48 0.17 -1.55 -6.06
N TYR A 49 -0.39 -2.63 -6.60
CA TYR A 49 -1.55 -2.55 -7.49
C TYR A 49 -2.81 -2.89 -6.72
N LEU A 50 -3.90 -2.18 -7.04
CA LEU A 50 -5.21 -2.46 -6.49
C LEU A 50 -6.09 -3.15 -7.52
N ASP A 51 -6.88 -4.12 -7.08
CA ASP A 51 -7.88 -4.80 -7.90
C ASP A 51 -9.13 -3.93 -8.12
N ASP A 52 -10.10 -4.46 -8.88
CA ASP A 52 -11.36 -3.80 -9.20
C ASP A 52 -12.25 -3.48 -7.98
N LYS A 53 -11.93 -4.02 -6.80
CA LYS A 53 -12.62 -3.74 -5.53
C LYS A 53 -11.75 -2.92 -4.57
N GLY A 54 -10.62 -2.40 -5.03
CA GLY A 54 -9.69 -1.61 -4.21
C GLY A 54 -8.93 -2.40 -3.16
N ARG A 55 -8.74 -3.71 -3.35
CA ARG A 55 -7.89 -4.58 -2.51
C ARG A 55 -6.52 -4.70 -3.17
N ILE A 56 -5.50 -5.11 -2.42
CA ILE A 56 -4.19 -5.36 -3.02
C ILE A 56 -4.30 -6.53 -4.00
N ASP A 57 -3.94 -6.29 -5.27
CA ASP A 57 -3.93 -7.31 -6.32
C ASP A 57 -2.67 -8.16 -6.19
N THR A 58 -2.82 -9.37 -5.64
CA THR A 58 -1.73 -10.32 -5.43
C THR A 58 -1.29 -11.03 -6.70
N ALA A 59 -2.03 -10.91 -7.81
CA ALA A 59 -1.65 -11.50 -9.09
C ALA A 59 -0.65 -10.61 -9.85
N VAL A 60 -0.65 -9.30 -9.58
CA VAL A 60 0.20 -8.31 -10.26
C VAL A 60 1.26 -7.71 -9.34
N THR A 61 0.97 -7.53 -8.06
CA THR A 61 1.95 -7.03 -7.09
C THR A 61 3.03 -8.07 -6.84
N ASP A 62 4.30 -7.65 -6.88
CA ASP A 62 5.45 -8.53 -6.69
C ASP A 62 5.38 -9.27 -5.33
N HIS A 63 5.66 -10.58 -5.35
CA HIS A 63 5.65 -11.41 -4.15
C HIS A 63 6.59 -10.91 -3.04
N ASP A 64 7.75 -10.37 -3.39
CA ASP A 64 8.70 -9.80 -2.43
C ASP A 64 8.15 -8.52 -1.79
N VAL A 65 7.31 -7.77 -2.51
CA VAL A 65 6.59 -6.61 -1.97
C VAL A 65 5.49 -7.09 -1.03
N ILE A 66 4.64 -8.03 -1.47
CA ILE A 66 3.54 -8.59 -0.66
C ILE A 66 4.05 -9.12 0.67
N ALA A 67 5.17 -9.86 0.67
CA ALA A 67 5.77 -10.42 1.89
C ALA A 67 6.18 -9.37 2.94
N ARG A 68 6.29 -8.10 2.54
CA ARG A 68 6.68 -6.98 3.42
C ARG A 68 5.50 -6.14 3.87
N LEU A 69 4.33 -6.31 3.27
CA LEU A 69 3.12 -5.60 3.65
C LEU A 69 2.51 -6.29 4.88
N LYS A 70 2.13 -5.50 5.88
CA LYS A 70 1.45 -5.98 7.08
C LYS A 70 0.09 -5.31 7.18
N GLN A 71 -0.93 -6.07 7.56
CA GLN A 71 -2.23 -5.54 7.89
C GLN A 71 -2.14 -4.53 9.05
N CYS A 72 -2.93 -3.46 8.99
CA CYS A 72 -3.03 -2.50 10.08
C CYS A 72 -3.82 -3.08 11.26
N ALA A 73 -3.37 -2.82 12.49
CA ALA A 73 -3.98 -3.41 13.68
C ALA A 73 -5.43 -2.94 13.85
N GLY A 74 -6.37 -3.89 13.96
CA GLY A 74 -7.81 -3.60 14.12
C GLY A 74 -8.54 -3.20 12.83
N GLU A 75 -7.84 -3.13 11.69
CA GLU A 75 -8.42 -2.77 10.39
C GLU A 75 -8.76 -4.01 9.55
N PRO A 76 -9.65 -3.92 8.54
CA PRO A 76 -9.92 -5.00 7.60
C PRO A 76 -8.67 -5.48 6.86
N ASP A 77 -8.55 -6.80 6.63
CA ASP A 77 -7.42 -7.41 5.92
C ASP A 77 -7.26 -6.80 4.51
N PRO A 78 -6.18 -6.05 4.18
CA PRO A 78 -6.06 -5.35 2.90
C PRO A 78 -6.02 -6.27 1.67
N PHE A 79 -5.86 -7.59 1.87
CA PHE A 79 -5.90 -8.61 0.82
C PHE A 79 -7.27 -9.30 0.68
N ARG A 80 -8.12 -9.28 1.73
CA ARG A 80 -9.34 -10.10 1.82
C ARG A 80 -10.56 -9.31 2.29
N SER A 81 -11.73 -9.94 2.27
CA SER A 81 -13.01 -9.41 2.77
C SER A 81 -13.23 -9.82 4.22
#